data_AF-A0A177APX8-F1
#
_entry.id   AF-A0A177APX8-F1
#
_cell.length_a   1.000
_cell.length_b   1.000
_cell.length_c   1.000
_cell.angle_alpha   90.00
_cell.angle_beta   90.00
_cell.angle_gamma   90.00
#
_symmetry.space_group_name_H-M   'P 1'
#
loop_
_entity.id
_entity.type
_entity.pdbx_description
1 polymer ?
#
loop_
_entity_poly.entity_id
_entity_poly.type
_entity_poly.pdbx_seq_one_letter_code
_entity_poly.pdbx_strand_id
1 'polypeptide(L)'
;EYVEIEKINVKNYIAENCTNSEDWNTTFRNMKSKFNEIEKLPTSLKIACITVNCIPVRSIIEFQLQIFYDRLVSELRSHIFSMERQHVKNLSKITENLSRKPTAISDIAKFNEFYHKQLKVKPSSYVTLNRKGFA
;
A
#
# COMPACT_ATOMS: atom_id res chain seq x y z
N GLU A 1 -15.52 11.21 -20.40
CA GLU A 1 -15.34 11.64 -19.00
C GLU A 1 -13.86 11.63 -18.65
N TYR A 2 -13.24 12.79 -18.42
CA TYR A 2 -11.81 12.90 -18.08
C TYR A 2 -11.56 13.82 -16.86
N VAL A 3 -12.60 14.18 -16.09
CA VAL A 3 -12.53 15.32 -15.14
C VAL A 3 -12.55 14.92 -13.65
N GLU A 4 -12.64 13.64 -13.28
CA GLU A 4 -12.85 13.28 -11.86
C GLU A 4 -11.63 12.79 -11.07
N ILE A 5 -10.41 12.93 -11.59
CA ILE A 5 -9.20 12.50 -10.86
C ILE A 5 -8.96 13.39 -9.62
N GLU A 6 -9.40 14.65 -9.66
CA GLU A 6 -9.15 15.63 -8.60
C GLU A 6 -9.94 15.36 -7.31
N LYS A 7 -11.04 14.58 -7.36
CA LYS A 7 -11.92 14.30 -6.22
C LYS A 7 -11.69 12.95 -5.54
N ILE A 8 -10.84 12.08 -6.10
CA ILE A 8 -10.62 10.76 -5.48
C ILE A 8 -9.76 10.95 -4.25
N ASN A 9 -10.37 10.80 -3.07
CA ASN A 9 -9.65 10.72 -1.82
C ASN A 9 -8.81 9.43 -1.84
N VAL A 10 -7.54 9.60 -2.21
CA VAL A 10 -6.53 8.53 -2.34
C VAL A 10 -6.47 7.65 -1.09
N LYS A 11 -6.72 8.22 0.09
CA LYS A 11 -6.71 7.46 1.35
C LYS A 11 -7.87 6.46 1.46
N ASN A 12 -9.07 6.86 1.04
CA ASN A 12 -10.23 5.97 1.04
C ASN A 12 -10.07 4.89 -0.04
N TYR A 13 -9.58 5.28 -1.22
CA TYR A 13 -9.32 4.33 -2.30
C TYR A 13 -8.29 3.25 -1.91
N ILE A 14 -7.22 3.63 -1.20
CA ILE A 14 -6.19 2.71 -0.69
C ILE A 14 -6.76 1.83 0.43
N ALA A 15 -7.58 2.37 1.33
CA ALA A 15 -8.17 1.60 2.42
C ALA A 15 -9.11 0.49 1.91
N GLU A 16 -9.81 0.73 0.80
CA GLU A 16 -10.77 -0.21 0.21
C GLU A 16 -10.09 -1.24 -0.71
N ASN A 17 -9.07 -0.85 -1.47
CA ASN A 17 -8.51 -1.69 -2.53
C ASN A 17 -7.14 -2.29 -2.22
N CYS A 18 -6.44 -1.86 -1.16
CA CYS A 18 -5.05 -2.26 -0.93
C CYS A 18 -4.84 -2.95 0.42
N THR A 19 -5.38 -4.17 0.57
CA THR A 19 -5.17 -4.99 1.78
C THR A 19 -4.07 -6.04 1.61
N ASN A 20 -3.89 -6.59 0.40
CA ASN A 20 -2.86 -7.60 0.12
C ASN A 20 -1.75 -7.07 -0.81
N SER A 21 -0.56 -7.68 -0.75
CA SER A 21 0.59 -7.31 -1.59
C SER A 21 0.31 -7.43 -3.09
N GLU A 22 -0.58 -8.35 -3.48
CA GLU A 22 -1.03 -8.54 -4.85
C GLU A 22 -1.96 -7.42 -5.35
N ASP A 23 -2.77 -6.85 -4.46
CA ASP A 23 -3.67 -5.74 -4.78
C ASP A 23 -2.88 -4.44 -5.02
N TRP A 24 -1.83 -4.23 -4.22
CA TRP A 24 -0.88 -3.13 -4.43
C TRP A 24 -0.23 -3.25 -5.82
N ASN A 25 0.28 -4.42 -6.18
CA ASN A 25 0.92 -4.65 -7.49
C ASN A 25 -0.05 -4.43 -8.66
N THR A 26 -1.29 -4.90 -8.53
CA THR A 26 -2.33 -4.71 -9.54
C THR A 26 -2.67 -3.23 -9.71
N THR A 27 -2.76 -2.49 -8.60
CA THR A 27 -3.01 -1.04 -8.61
C THR A 27 -1.89 -0.27 -9.31
N PHE A 28 -0.62 -0.59 -9.00
CA PHE A 28 0.53 0.00 -9.70
C PHE A 28 0.54 -0.33 -11.19
N ARG A 29 0.19 -1.57 -11.57
CA ARG A 29 0.13 -2.00 -12.97
C ARG A 29 -0.96 -1.26 -13.74
N ASN A 30 -2.15 -1.15 -13.16
CA ASN A 30 -3.26 -0.40 -13.75
C ASN A 30 -2.90 1.08 -13.93
N MET A 31 -2.20 1.65 -12.95
CA MET A 31 -1.75 3.03 -13.03
C MET A 31 -0.72 3.24 -14.16
N LYS A 32 0.22 2.32 -14.34
CA LYS A 32 1.16 2.35 -15.47
C LYS A 32 0.44 2.23 -16.82
N SER A 33 -0.63 1.43 -16.90
CA SER A 33 -1.46 1.35 -18.10
C SER A 33 -2.12 2.70 -18.40
N LYS A 34 -2.64 3.39 -17.38
CA LYS A 34 -3.25 4.72 -17.53
C LYS A 34 -2.24 5.76 -18.02
N PHE A 35 -1.00 5.75 -17.52
CA PHE A 35 0.08 6.60 -18.05
C PHE A 35 0.30 6.37 -19.55
N ASN A 36 0.41 5.10 -19.97
CA ASN A 36 0.59 4.75 -21.38
C ASN A 36 -0.61 5.15 -22.26
N GLU A 37 -1.83 5.19 -21.70
CA GLU A 37 -3.03 5.64 -22.43
C GLU A 37 -3.04 7.16 -22.62
N ILE A 38 -2.54 7.92 -21.65
CA ILE A 38 -2.45 9.39 -21.73
C ILE A 38 -1.37 9.84 -22.70
N GLU A 39 -0.23 9.14 -22.76
CA GLU A 39 0.81 9.42 -23.76
C GLU A 39 0.30 9.28 -25.20
N LYS A 40 -0.68 8.38 -25.42
CA LYS A 40 -1.31 8.16 -26.73
C LYS A 40 -2.32 9.25 -27.12
N LEU A 41 -2.66 10.19 -26.23
CA LEU A 41 -3.58 11.27 -26.57
C LEU A 41 -3.04 12.08 -27.73
N PRO A 42 -3.86 12.59 -28.65
CA PRO A 42 -3.39 13.46 -29.73
C PRO A 42 -2.87 14.79 -29.18
N THR A 43 -1.79 15.31 -29.76
CA THR A 43 -1.15 16.57 -29.33
C THR A 43 -1.93 17.80 -29.82
N SER A 44 -2.58 17.67 -30.97
CA SER A 44 -3.46 18.67 -31.55
C SER A 44 -4.67 18.00 -32.17
N LEU A 45 -5.83 18.63 -32.02
CA LEU A 45 -7.08 18.19 -32.62
C LEU A 45 -7.55 19.27 -33.59
N LYS A 46 -7.68 18.91 -34.88
CA LYS A 46 -8.21 19.82 -35.90
C LYS A 46 -9.70 19.57 -36.07
N ILE A 47 -10.52 20.54 -35.72
CA ILE A 47 -11.97 20.52 -35.93
C ILE A 47 -12.29 21.63 -36.94
N ALA A 48 -12.68 21.24 -38.15
CA ALA A 48 -12.89 22.15 -39.28
C ALA A 48 -11.68 23.07 -39.54
N CYS A 49 -11.81 24.37 -39.28
CA CYS A 49 -10.78 25.40 -39.50
C CYS A 49 -10.01 25.78 -38.21
N ILE A 50 -10.28 25.11 -37.08
CA ILE A 50 -9.70 25.43 -35.78
C ILE A 50 -8.78 24.29 -35.34
N THR A 51 -7.55 24.62 -34.98
CA THR A 51 -6.60 23.68 -34.37
C THR A 51 -6.58 23.93 -32.86
N VAL A 52 -7.09 22.97 -32.10
CA VAL A 52 -7.05 23.00 -30.64
C VAL A 52 -5.78 22.31 -30.16
N ASN A 53 -5.03 22.98 -29.29
CA ASN A 53 -3.85 22.41 -28.66
C ASN A 53 -4.26 21.56 -27.43
N CYS A 54 -3.92 20.28 -27.45
CA CYS A 54 -4.21 19.34 -26.37
C CYS A 54 -3.00 19.09 -25.44
N ILE A 55 -1.84 19.69 -25.73
CA ILE A 55 -0.64 19.64 -24.86
C ILE A 55 -0.95 20.05 -23.42
N PRO A 56 -1.55 21.22 -23.13
CA PRO A 56 -1.76 21.64 -21.75
C PRO A 56 -2.69 20.68 -20.99
N VAL A 57 -3.68 20.10 -21.69
CA VAL A 57 -4.59 19.12 -21.10
C VAL A 57 -3.84 17.83 -20.75
N ARG A 58 -3.02 17.32 -21.67
CA ARG A 58 -2.19 16.13 -21.41
C ARG A 58 -1.29 16.35 -20.19
N SER A 59 -0.58 17.48 -20.14
CA SER A 59 0.35 17.78 -19.05
C SER A 59 -0.34 17.90 -17.69
N ILE A 60 -1.55 18.45 -17.63
CA ILE A 60 -2.32 18.53 -16.37
C ILE A 60 -2.71 17.11 -15.89
N ILE A 61 -3.13 16.24 -16.80
CA ILE A 61 -3.50 14.85 -16.45
C ILE A 61 -2.25 14.06 -15.99
N GLU A 62 -1.13 14.19 -16.69
CA GLU A 62 0.15 13.57 -16.31
C GLU A 62 0.59 14.04 -14.91
N PHE A 63 0.48 15.34 -14.62
CA PHE A 63 0.78 15.91 -13.32
C PHE A 63 -0.12 15.35 -12.21
N GLN A 64 -1.42 15.26 -12.45
CA GLN A 64 -2.37 14.67 -11.49
C GLN A 64 -2.08 13.19 -11.22
N LEU A 65 -1.74 12.42 -12.26
CA LEU A 65 -1.32 11.03 -12.08
C LEU A 65 -0.02 10.91 -11.29
N GLN A 66 0.96 11.77 -11.55
CA GLN A 66 2.22 11.78 -10.80
C GLN A 66 1.98 12.02 -9.31
N ILE A 67 1.16 13.02 -8.97
CA ILE A 67 0.79 13.30 -7.57
C ILE A 67 0.11 12.09 -6.92
N PHE A 68 -0.79 11.41 -7.63
CA PHE A 68 -1.45 10.22 -7.11
C PHE A 68 -0.44 9.10 -6.84
N TYR A 69 0.53 8.90 -7.75
CA TYR A 69 1.56 7.89 -7.60
C TYR A 69 2.43 8.16 -6.36
N ASP A 70 2.86 9.40 -6.20
CA ASP A 70 3.67 9.81 -5.04
C ASP A 70 2.90 9.64 -3.71
N ARG A 71 1.61 9.96 -3.69
CA ARG A 71 0.74 9.71 -2.53
C ARG A 71 0.61 8.23 -2.21
N LEU A 72 0.43 7.40 -3.24
CA LEU A 72 0.29 5.95 -3.06
C LEU A 72 1.57 5.32 -2.50
N VAL A 73 2.74 5.75 -2.97
CA VAL A 73 4.04 5.34 -2.41
C VAL A 73 4.21 5.80 -0.96
N SER A 74 3.80 7.03 -0.65
CA SER A 74 3.86 7.58 0.72
C SER A 74 2.99 6.77 1.69
N GLU A 75 1.76 6.45 1.29
CA GLU A 75 0.84 5.64 2.09
C GLU A 75 1.34 4.20 2.26
N LEU A 76 1.92 3.59 1.21
CA LEU A 76 2.54 2.26 1.33
C LEU A 76 3.68 2.26 2.36
N ARG A 77 4.56 3.26 2.32
CA ARG A 77 5.63 3.42 3.32
C ARG A 77 5.05 3.57 4.72
N SER A 78 4.05 4.43 4.89
CA SER A 78 3.36 4.64 6.15
C SER A 78 2.73 3.35 6.69
N HIS A 79 2.11 2.55 5.81
CA HIS A 79 1.52 1.26 6.15
C HIS A 79 2.58 0.27 6.67
N ILE A 80 3.71 0.15 5.96
CA ILE A 80 4.83 -0.72 6.38
C ILE A 80 5.37 -0.30 7.75
N PHE A 81 5.62 1.00 7.96
CA PHE A 81 6.10 1.51 9.26
C PHE A 81 5.09 1.31 10.38
N SER A 82 3.79 1.43 10.07
CA SER A 82 2.72 1.17 11.03
C SER A 82 2.68 -0.31 11.44
N MET A 83 2.78 -1.22 10.47
CA MET A 83 2.87 -2.66 10.71
C MET A 83 4.08 -3.01 11.56
N GLU A 84 5.27 -2.52 11.19
CA GLU A 84 6.50 -2.73 11.96
C GLU A 84 6.35 -2.26 13.40
N ARG A 85 5.83 -1.04 13.61
CA ARG A 85 5.57 -0.49 14.94
C ARG A 85 4.59 -1.35 15.74
N GLN A 86 3.55 -1.88 15.09
CA GLN A 86 2.60 -2.78 15.72
C GLN A 86 3.25 -4.11 16.12
N HIS A 87 4.11 -4.68 15.26
CA HIS A 87 4.88 -5.88 15.56
C HIS A 87 5.82 -5.67 16.75
N VAL A 88 6.60 -4.58 16.76
CA VAL A 88 7.49 -4.24 17.87
C VAL A 88 6.72 -4.06 19.17
N LYS A 89 5.57 -3.37 19.15
CA LYS A 89 4.69 -3.23 20.32
C LYS A 89 4.16 -4.58 20.80
N ASN A 90 3.77 -5.46 19.89
CA ASN A 90 3.28 -6.79 20.23
C ASN A 90 4.40 -7.64 20.85
N LEU A 91 5.59 -7.63 20.27
CA LEU A 91 6.76 -8.32 20.80
C LEU A 91 7.14 -7.78 22.18
N SER A 92 7.16 -6.46 22.37
CA SER A 92 7.41 -5.84 23.68
C SER A 92 6.39 -6.29 24.72
N LYS A 93 5.09 -6.31 24.39
CA LYS A 93 4.04 -6.84 25.29
C LYS A 93 4.24 -8.31 25.61
N ILE A 94 4.64 -9.12 24.63
CA ILE A 94 4.93 -10.54 24.84
C ILE A 94 6.13 -10.68 25.78
N THR A 95 7.24 -9.99 25.53
CA THR A 95 8.44 -10.01 26.37
C THR A 95 8.16 -9.52 27.80
N GLU A 96 7.35 -8.48 27.97
CA GLU A 96 6.95 -7.98 29.29
C GLU A 96 6.12 -9.04 30.04
N ASN A 97 5.14 -9.65 29.37
CA ASN A 97 4.36 -10.73 29.95
C ASN A 97 5.23 -11.95 30.30
N LEU A 98 6.16 -12.35 29.43
CA LEU A 98 7.07 -13.48 29.67
C LEU A 98 8.10 -13.21 30.78
N SER A 99 8.49 -11.94 30.98
CA SER A 99 9.43 -11.54 32.03
C SER A 99 8.81 -11.52 33.43
N ARG A 100 7.47 -11.51 33.54
CA ARG A 100 6.78 -11.61 34.83
C ARG A 100 6.81 -13.07 35.30
N LYS A 101 7.56 -13.36 36.37
CA LYS A 101 7.60 -14.68 37.01
C LYS A 101 6.24 -14.97 37.69
N PRO A 102 5.45 -15.95 37.24
CA PRO A 102 4.14 -16.22 37.84
C PRO A 102 4.32 -16.84 39.22
N THR A 103 3.80 -16.18 40.26
CA THR A 103 3.90 -16.64 41.66
C THR A 103 2.65 -17.38 42.15
N ALA A 104 1.53 -17.31 41.42
CA ALA A 104 0.27 -17.98 41.76
C ALA A 104 -0.13 -19.08 40.76
N ILE A 105 -0.66 -20.19 41.26
CA ILE A 105 -1.01 -21.40 40.47
C ILE A 105 -2.10 -21.10 39.40
N SER A 106 -3.05 -20.20 39.68
CA SER A 106 -4.07 -19.76 38.72
C SER A 106 -3.49 -18.95 37.55
N ASP A 107 -2.38 -18.26 37.79
CA ASP A 107 -1.74 -17.40 36.79
C ASP A 107 -0.82 -18.21 35.87
N ILE A 108 -0.28 -19.33 36.35
CA ILE A 108 0.49 -20.29 35.55
C ILE A 108 -0.39 -20.91 34.45
N ALA A 109 -1.65 -21.23 34.74
CA ALA A 109 -2.58 -21.79 33.76
C ALA A 109 -2.91 -20.79 32.63
N LYS A 110 -3.20 -19.53 32.98
CA LYS A 110 -3.45 -18.45 32.00
C LYS A 110 -2.20 -18.09 31.19
N PHE A 111 -1.03 -18.13 31.84
CA PHE A 111 0.25 -17.90 31.17
C PHE A 111 0.56 -19.00 30.16
N ASN A 112 0.32 -20.27 30.50
CA ASN A 112 0.49 -21.39 29.59
C ASN A 112 -0.46 -21.33 28.39
N GLU A 113 -1.73 -20.97 28.60
CA GLU A 113 -2.69 -20.77 27.51
C GLU A 113 -2.26 -19.63 26.57
N PHE A 114 -1.83 -18.50 27.14
CA PHE A 114 -1.28 -17.37 26.37
C PHE A 114 -0.03 -17.77 25.59
N TYR A 115 0.91 -18.49 26.22
CA TYR A 115 2.13 -19.00 25.60
C TYR A 115 1.84 -19.92 24.41
N HIS A 116 0.92 -20.88 24.57
CA HIS A 116 0.50 -21.77 23.50
C HIS A 116 -0.24 -21.04 22.37
N LYS A 117 -1.01 -20.00 22.68
CA LYS A 117 -1.70 -19.18 21.66
C LYS A 117 -0.72 -18.37 20.81
N GLN A 118 0.34 -17.82 21.41
CA GLN A 118 1.36 -17.05 20.69
C GLN A 118 2.29 -17.93 19.85
N LEU A 119 2.66 -19.14 20.32
CA LEU A 119 3.51 -20.07 19.57
C LEU A 119 2.79 -20.81 18.43
N LYS A 120 1.45 -20.94 18.49
CA LYS A 120 0.65 -21.48 17.37
C LYS A 120 0.59 -20.54 16.16
N VAL A 121 0.98 -19.27 16.34
CA VAL A 121 1.25 -18.37 15.22
C VAL A 121 2.60 -18.78 14.62
N LYS A 122 2.57 -19.83 13.79
CA LYS A 122 3.68 -20.18 12.89
C LYS A 122 4.10 -18.89 12.17
N PRO A 123 5.41 -18.57 12.04
CA PRO A 123 5.84 -17.47 11.20
C PRO A 123 5.47 -17.83 9.75
N SER A 124 4.27 -17.42 9.34
CA SER A 124 3.76 -17.60 8.00
C SER A 124 4.63 -16.76 7.08
N SER A 125 5.50 -17.46 6.35
CA SER A 125 6.19 -17.01 5.15
C SER A 125 6.78 -15.61 5.25
N TYR A 126 8.04 -15.53 5.67
CA TYR A 126 8.89 -14.46 5.15
C TYR A 126 8.79 -14.53 3.63
N VAL A 127 8.19 -13.49 3.04
CA VAL A 127 8.24 -13.25 1.61
C VAL A 127 9.72 -13.33 1.24
N THR A 128 10.11 -14.40 0.55
CA THR A 128 11.36 -14.44 -0.16
C THR A 128 11.26 -13.31 -1.18
N LEU A 129 11.84 -12.15 -0.84
CA LEU A 129 12.21 -11.15 -1.81
C LEU A 129 13.16 -11.85 -2.77
N ASN A 130 12.56 -12.38 -3.83
CA ASN A 130 13.21 -13.15 -4.87
C ASN A 130 14.24 -12.18 -5.48
N ARG A 131 15.52 -12.32 -5.11
CA ARG A 131 16.67 -11.63 -5.72
C ARG A 131 16.92 -12.17 -7.13
N LYS A 132 15.88 -12.27 -7.95
CA LYS A 132 15.95 -12.61 -9.37
C LYS A 132 15.26 -11.49 -10.12
N GLY A 133 16.02 -10.43 -10.40
CA GLY A 133 15.52 -9.25 -11.10
C GLY A 133 16.44 -8.02 -11.09
N PHE A 134 17.60 -8.07 -10.41
CA PHE A 134 18.68 -7.10 -10.58
C PHE A 134 19.91 -7.81 -11.14
N ALA A 135 19.86 -8.13 -12.43
CA ALA A 135 20.98 -8.38 -13.32
C ALA A 135 20.47 -8.30 -14.76
#